data_AF-A0ABD4YYY8-F1
#
_entry.id   AF-A0ABD4YYY8-F1
#
_cell.length_a   1.000
_cell.length_b   1.000
_cell.length_c   1.000
_cell.angle_alpha   90.00
_cell.angle_beta   90.00
_cell.angle_gamma   90.00
#
_symmetry.space_group_name_H-M   'P 1'
#
loop_
_entity.id
_entity.type
_entity.pdbx_description
1 polymer ?
#
loop_
_entity_poly.entity_id
_entity_poly.type
_entity_poly.pdbx_seq_one_letter_code
_entity_poly.pdbx_strand_id
1 'polypeptide(L)'
;MFKKLLMVVLCAMLAACGRAPDVDALRADVTRSLEATYGQDLFRISDLRRMGSATDSTAPAGETRRVVYYDVDLELTRDISLGAWDQPGAASLVTLLGAGPRSISGVKSGGNKAGDRIIAHASAIYREEGGTWKLVTPAGFKAAEAPSLDTGAPPPVTRQLLDTLDQITHSVTYSASSTAQHVVQQELERSVARINGRLSRLQQGYPLAGGPDRGEYLAFARALSDVARKRQTRVSPLITGGGADNIALLRSGDAVVGLAQADTARLAYEGAGPFAGQGPFPGLRALGSLYPELVHIVVRDDPALRGVRDLKGKTIALGPEGSAVRETLQTVLAAHGLQAGRDYKVSDSPFVAALPLLHAGTVDAAAQVIGVPATPLRDALIPAQLKLLPLDPDAIKTLTSGDSVLMPLDIAAGTYPNQAQRIPTVGVAALMLTTTDLTRDEALVVVRAVYQAGQDLLAAGSTQGSQVSAATARLGLSVPLHDGAEEGIAQLEHAKPR
;
A
#
# COMPACT_ATOMS: atom_id res chain seq x y z
N MET A 1 -23.99 3.89 83.38
CA MET A 1 -23.83 4.83 82.26
C MET A 1 -22.58 4.59 81.41
N PHE A 2 -21.47 4.09 81.97
CA PHE A 2 -20.20 3.90 81.24
C PHE A 2 -20.24 2.87 80.08
N LYS A 3 -21.01 1.77 80.18
CA LYS A 3 -21.14 0.77 79.09
C LYS A 3 -21.91 1.27 77.85
N LYS A 4 -22.88 2.17 78.03
CA LYS A 4 -23.62 2.77 76.90
C LYS A 4 -22.79 3.86 76.19
N LEU A 5 -21.96 4.60 76.94
CA LEU A 5 -21.03 5.57 76.36
C LEU A 5 -19.88 4.87 75.60
N LEU A 6 -19.35 3.76 76.14
CA LEU A 6 -18.32 2.96 75.46
C LEU A 6 -18.86 2.30 74.18
N MET A 7 -20.12 1.88 74.16
CA MET A 7 -20.74 1.26 72.97
C MET A 7 -21.12 2.29 71.89
N VAL A 8 -21.50 3.53 72.27
CA VAL A 8 -21.73 4.64 71.32
C VAL A 8 -20.41 5.17 70.77
N VAL A 9 -19.34 5.22 71.57
CA VAL A 9 -17.99 5.57 71.09
C VAL A 9 -17.40 4.45 70.23
N LEU A 10 -17.66 3.17 70.53
CA LEU A 10 -17.22 2.03 69.69
C LEU A 10 -18.02 1.95 68.37
N CYS A 11 -19.32 2.28 68.38
CA CYS A 11 -20.11 2.41 67.14
C CYS A 11 -19.77 3.69 66.34
N ALA A 12 -19.37 4.78 66.98
CA ALA A 12 -18.89 5.99 66.31
C ALA A 12 -17.46 5.80 65.75
N MET A 13 -16.62 5.00 66.40
CA MET A 13 -15.28 4.62 65.91
C MET A 13 -15.33 3.58 64.78
N LEU A 14 -16.42 2.80 64.66
CA LEU A 14 -16.68 1.93 63.51
C LEU A 14 -17.34 2.66 62.32
N ALA A 15 -17.83 3.89 62.51
CA ALA A 15 -18.45 4.71 61.46
C ALA A 15 -17.48 5.71 60.79
N ALA A 16 -16.23 5.80 61.26
CA ALA A 16 -15.21 6.71 60.74
C ALA A 16 -14.11 6.02 59.90
N CYS A 17 -14.39 4.83 59.35
CA CYS A 17 -13.55 4.23 58.30
C CYS A 17 -13.93 4.84 56.95
N GLY A 18 -13.00 5.58 56.31
CA GLY A 18 -13.19 6.31 55.05
C GLY A 18 -13.95 5.51 53.99
N ARG A 19 -15.23 5.86 53.81
CA ARG A 19 -16.17 5.18 52.91
C ARG A 19 -15.83 5.54 51.49
N ALA A 20 -15.44 4.59 50.64
CA ALA A 20 -15.39 4.76 49.18
C ALA A 20 -16.81 5.00 48.60
N PRO A 21 -16.96 5.41 47.32
CA PRO A 21 -18.28 5.63 46.71
C PRO A 21 -19.19 4.41 46.83
N ASP A 22 -20.49 4.68 47.00
CA ASP A 22 -21.53 3.67 46.98
C ASP A 22 -21.86 3.22 45.53
N VAL A 23 -22.75 2.23 45.42
CA VAL A 23 -23.09 1.61 44.14
C VAL A 23 -23.87 2.57 43.23
N ASP A 24 -24.63 3.51 43.79
CA ASP A 24 -25.45 4.45 43.02
C ASP A 24 -24.58 5.55 42.41
N ALA A 25 -23.62 6.09 43.18
CA ALA A 25 -22.61 7.01 42.69
C ALA A 25 -21.76 6.37 41.59
N LEU A 26 -21.32 5.12 41.81
CA LEU A 26 -20.56 4.35 40.82
C LEU A 26 -21.37 4.13 39.53
N ARG A 27 -22.64 3.75 39.64
CA ARG A 27 -23.53 3.58 38.48
C ARG A 27 -23.70 4.88 37.71
N ALA A 28 -23.95 5.99 38.39
CA ALA A 28 -24.10 7.29 37.76
C ALA A 28 -22.82 7.73 37.01
N ASP A 29 -21.65 7.46 37.58
CA ASP A 29 -20.37 7.78 36.95
C ASP A 29 -20.08 6.90 35.73
N VAL A 30 -20.30 5.58 35.83
CA VAL A 30 -20.13 4.65 34.69
C VAL A 30 -21.08 5.03 33.56
N THR A 31 -22.35 5.32 33.85
CA THR A 31 -23.32 5.79 32.86
C THR A 31 -22.82 7.07 32.18
N ARG A 32 -22.41 8.08 32.96
CA ARG A 32 -21.93 9.36 32.41
C ARG A 32 -20.72 9.18 31.50
N SER A 33 -19.77 8.32 31.89
CA SER A 33 -18.60 8.02 31.08
C SER A 33 -18.96 7.33 29.77
N LEU A 34 -19.86 6.33 29.81
CA LEU A 34 -20.34 5.62 28.62
C LEU A 34 -21.03 6.58 27.65
N GLU A 35 -21.94 7.42 28.15
CA GLU A 35 -22.65 8.41 27.34
C GLU A 35 -21.72 9.45 26.71
N ALA A 36 -20.72 9.91 27.46
CA ALA A 36 -19.74 10.88 26.96
C ALA A 36 -18.90 10.34 25.80
N THR A 37 -18.64 9.02 25.77
CA THR A 37 -17.78 8.40 24.77
C THR A 37 -18.58 7.86 23.58
N TYR A 38 -19.72 7.24 23.83
CA TYR A 38 -20.47 6.49 22.82
C TYR A 38 -21.81 7.13 22.41
N GLY A 39 -22.12 8.29 22.99
CA GLY A 39 -23.41 8.97 22.85
C GLY A 39 -24.47 8.38 23.77
N GLN A 40 -25.58 9.10 23.90
CA GLN A 40 -26.67 8.69 24.77
C GLN A 40 -27.35 7.41 24.30
N ASP A 41 -27.92 6.70 25.27
CA ASP A 41 -28.73 5.50 25.13
C ASP A 41 -28.06 4.27 24.49
N LEU A 42 -26.79 4.29 24.05
CA LEU A 42 -26.18 3.09 23.43
C LEU A 42 -26.06 1.91 24.41
N PHE A 43 -25.58 2.17 25.62
CA PHE A 43 -25.34 1.16 26.65
C PHE A 43 -26.35 1.32 27.78
N ARG A 44 -27.19 0.31 27.98
CA ARG A 44 -28.04 0.21 29.17
C ARG A 44 -27.36 -0.66 30.22
N ILE A 45 -27.10 -0.10 31.40
CA ILE A 45 -26.56 -0.89 32.52
C ILE A 45 -27.66 -1.77 33.10
N SER A 46 -27.68 -3.04 32.72
CA SER A 46 -28.66 -4.04 33.14
C SER A 46 -28.40 -4.56 34.55
N ASP A 47 -27.13 -4.68 34.94
CA ASP A 47 -26.72 -4.96 36.31
C ASP A 47 -25.38 -4.26 36.62
N LEU A 48 -25.18 -3.86 37.87
CA LEU A 48 -23.90 -3.34 38.36
C LEU A 48 -23.77 -3.66 39.84
N ARG A 49 -22.71 -4.41 40.18
CA ARG A 49 -22.45 -4.89 41.54
C ARG A 49 -21.09 -4.44 42.00
N ARG A 50 -21.06 -3.65 43.08
CA ARG A 50 -19.82 -3.24 43.74
C ARG A 50 -19.25 -4.41 44.53
N MET A 51 -18.03 -4.83 44.19
CA MET A 51 -17.36 -5.99 44.78
C MET A 51 -16.47 -5.65 45.98
N GLY A 52 -16.01 -4.41 46.05
CA GLY A 52 -15.17 -3.95 47.16
C GLY A 52 -14.38 -2.70 46.80
N SER A 53 -13.52 -2.27 47.71
CA SER A 53 -12.61 -1.15 47.45
C SER A 53 -11.29 -1.34 48.19
N ALA A 54 -10.20 -0.90 47.57
CA ALA A 54 -8.86 -0.86 48.13
C ALA A 54 -8.30 0.57 48.15
N THR A 55 -7.29 0.82 49.00
CA THR A 55 -6.47 2.03 48.86
C THR A 55 -5.70 1.94 47.54
N ASP A 56 -5.66 3.03 46.78
CA ASP A 56 -4.79 3.11 45.61
C ASP A 56 -3.34 3.32 46.08
N SER A 57 -2.52 2.27 45.99
CA SER A 57 -1.10 2.31 46.37
C SER A 57 -0.25 3.20 45.46
N THR A 58 -0.81 3.69 44.35
CA THR A 58 -0.17 4.57 43.39
C THR A 58 -0.62 6.03 43.51
N ALA A 59 -1.39 6.35 44.56
CA ALA A 59 -1.88 7.71 44.80
C ALA A 59 -0.72 8.72 44.92
N PRO A 60 -0.78 9.88 44.24
CA PRO A 60 0.18 10.96 44.43
C PRO A 60 0.26 11.43 45.88
N ALA A 61 1.44 11.90 46.31
CA ALA A 61 1.63 12.41 47.66
C ALA A 61 0.64 13.55 47.98
N GLY A 62 -0.13 13.40 49.05
CA GLY A 62 -1.16 14.37 49.47
C GLY A 62 -2.56 14.10 48.92
N GLU A 63 -2.77 13.07 48.10
CA GLU A 63 -4.10 12.66 47.64
C GLU A 63 -4.59 11.38 48.33
N THR A 64 -5.83 11.38 48.81
CA THR A 64 -6.52 10.15 49.21
C THR A 64 -7.23 9.56 48.00
N ARG A 65 -6.77 8.40 47.50
CA ARG A 65 -7.41 7.67 46.41
C ARG A 65 -7.87 6.27 46.81
N ARG A 66 -8.96 5.82 46.19
CA ARG A 66 -9.55 4.48 46.34
C ARG A 66 -9.77 3.83 44.98
N VAL A 67 -9.42 2.56 44.86
CA VAL A 67 -9.84 1.71 43.75
C VAL A 67 -11.12 1.00 44.16
N VAL A 68 -12.19 1.14 43.38
CA VAL A 68 -13.46 0.44 43.59
C VAL A 68 -13.58 -0.64 42.52
N TYR A 69 -13.72 -1.90 42.94
CA TYR A 69 -13.90 -3.04 42.04
C TYR A 69 -15.38 -3.33 41.86
N TYR A 70 -15.81 -3.63 40.64
CA TYR A 70 -17.22 -3.88 40.34
C TYR A 70 -17.40 -4.80 39.13
N ASP A 71 -18.53 -5.51 39.13
CA ASP A 71 -19.04 -6.20 37.96
C ASP A 71 -20.09 -5.31 37.29
N VAL A 72 -20.10 -5.28 35.97
CA VAL A 72 -21.12 -4.56 35.19
C VAL A 72 -21.59 -5.40 34.02
N ASP A 73 -22.89 -5.34 33.77
CA ASP A 73 -23.54 -5.97 32.63
C ASP A 73 -24.24 -4.87 31.81
N LEU A 74 -23.78 -4.72 30.58
CA LEU A 74 -24.25 -3.71 29.64
C LEU A 74 -25.05 -4.39 28.53
N GLU A 75 -26.27 -3.92 28.29
CA GLU A 75 -27.06 -4.30 27.12
C GLU A 75 -26.98 -3.19 26.08
N LEU A 76 -26.72 -3.57 24.84
CA LEU A 76 -26.71 -2.66 23.70
C LEU A 76 -28.13 -2.36 23.23
N THR A 77 -28.48 -1.09 23.05
CA THR A 77 -29.81 -0.70 22.55
C THR A 77 -29.88 -0.58 21.04
N ARG A 78 -28.72 -0.50 20.37
CA ARG A 78 -28.57 -0.40 18.91
C ARG A 78 -27.28 -1.06 18.44
N ASP A 79 -27.22 -1.38 17.16
CA ASP A 79 -26.05 -1.97 16.53
C ASP A 79 -24.82 -1.07 16.63
N ILE A 80 -23.65 -1.65 16.92
CA ILE A 80 -22.37 -0.95 16.93
C ILE A 80 -21.23 -1.86 16.48
N SER A 81 -20.30 -1.31 15.71
CA SER A 81 -19.03 -1.95 15.42
C SER A 81 -17.95 -1.49 16.40
N LEU A 82 -17.78 -2.25 17.49
CA LEU A 82 -16.69 -2.00 18.46
C LEU A 82 -15.29 -2.35 17.92
N GLY A 83 -15.19 -2.82 16.67
CA GLY A 83 -13.92 -3.06 15.96
C GLY A 83 -13.57 -2.00 14.92
N ALA A 84 -14.37 -0.94 14.77
CA ALA A 84 -14.12 0.13 13.82
C ALA A 84 -12.91 0.99 14.24
N TRP A 85 -12.16 1.48 13.25
CA TRP A 85 -10.90 2.23 13.46
C TRP A 85 -11.13 3.75 13.58
N ASP A 86 -12.31 4.22 13.20
CA ASP A 86 -12.70 5.63 13.10
C ASP A 86 -13.69 6.07 14.20
N GLN A 87 -14.09 5.16 15.09
CA GLN A 87 -14.99 5.42 16.21
C GLN A 87 -14.47 4.75 17.49
N PRO A 88 -14.94 5.16 18.69
CA PRO A 88 -14.55 4.53 19.95
C PRO A 88 -14.82 3.02 19.91
N GLY A 89 -13.75 2.21 19.94
CA GLY A 89 -13.81 0.75 19.81
C GLY A 89 -13.80 0.03 21.16
N ALA A 90 -13.62 -1.29 21.14
CA ALA A 90 -13.56 -2.13 22.34
C ALA A 90 -12.45 -1.70 23.31
N ALA A 91 -11.34 -1.15 22.80
CA ALA A 91 -10.26 -0.61 23.63
C ALA A 91 -10.70 0.60 24.48
N SER A 92 -11.55 1.47 23.93
CA SER A 92 -12.14 2.60 24.66
C SER A 92 -13.07 2.11 25.77
N LEU A 93 -13.86 1.06 25.50
CA LEU A 93 -14.76 0.44 26.48
C LEU A 93 -13.97 -0.20 27.63
N VAL A 94 -12.91 -0.93 27.32
CA VAL A 94 -11.99 -1.54 28.30
C VAL A 94 -11.38 -0.47 29.21
N THR A 95 -10.90 0.62 28.61
CA THR A 95 -10.29 1.74 29.35
C THR A 95 -11.29 2.43 30.25
N LEU A 96 -12.48 2.73 29.72
CA LEU A 96 -13.54 3.47 30.41
C LEU A 96 -14.04 2.72 31.64
N LEU A 97 -14.25 1.42 31.51
CA LEU A 97 -14.67 0.58 32.62
C LEU A 97 -13.52 0.27 33.59
N GLY A 98 -12.26 0.54 33.21
CA GLY A 98 -11.08 0.10 33.96
C GLY A 98 -11.02 -1.42 34.09
N ALA A 99 -11.42 -2.11 33.01
CA ALA A 99 -11.32 -3.55 32.86
C ALA A 99 -9.97 -3.93 32.23
N GLY A 100 -9.49 -5.14 32.49
CA GLY A 100 -8.41 -5.74 31.71
C GLY A 100 -8.95 -6.39 30.41
N PRO A 101 -8.11 -6.63 29.39
CA PRO A 101 -8.55 -7.23 28.12
C PRO A 101 -9.19 -8.62 28.28
N ARG A 102 -8.87 -9.35 29.35
CA ARG A 102 -9.45 -10.67 29.68
C ARG A 102 -10.63 -10.59 30.65
N SER A 103 -10.95 -9.41 31.17
CA SER A 103 -12.02 -9.21 32.14
C SER A 103 -13.25 -8.56 31.54
N ILE A 104 -13.29 -8.39 30.20
CA ILE A 104 -14.47 -8.03 29.43
C ILE A 104 -14.82 -9.17 28.47
N SER A 105 -16.11 -9.43 28.30
CA SER A 105 -16.62 -10.48 27.42
C SER A 105 -17.90 -10.02 26.72
N GLY A 106 -18.25 -10.66 25.60
CA GLY A 106 -19.43 -10.33 24.81
C GLY A 106 -19.17 -9.39 23.63
N VAL A 107 -17.96 -8.85 23.47
CA VAL A 107 -17.56 -8.11 22.25
C VAL A 107 -17.33 -9.09 21.09
N LYS A 108 -18.02 -8.88 19.97
CA LYS A 108 -18.00 -9.81 18.82
C LYS A 108 -17.17 -9.26 17.65
N SER A 109 -16.46 -10.16 16.97
CA SER A 109 -15.80 -9.85 15.69
C SER A 109 -16.87 -9.59 14.62
N GLY A 110 -16.84 -8.43 13.97
CA GLY A 110 -17.86 -7.99 13.01
C GLY A 110 -18.96 -7.09 13.60
N GLY A 111 -18.86 -6.74 14.89
CA GLY A 111 -19.79 -5.83 15.58
C GLY A 111 -20.86 -6.55 16.40
N ASN A 112 -21.45 -5.79 17.32
CA ASN A 112 -22.50 -6.24 18.22
C ASN A 112 -23.86 -5.68 17.77
N LYS A 113 -24.92 -6.46 17.99
CA LYS A 113 -26.30 -6.11 17.63
C LYS A 113 -27.08 -5.56 18.83
N ALA A 114 -28.15 -4.82 18.57
CA ALA A 114 -29.11 -4.46 19.62
C ALA A 114 -29.56 -5.72 20.40
N GLY A 115 -29.56 -5.63 21.73
CA GLY A 115 -29.82 -6.74 22.66
C GLY A 115 -28.59 -7.57 23.05
N ASP A 116 -27.44 -7.41 22.39
CA ASP A 116 -26.22 -8.08 22.81
C ASP A 116 -25.74 -7.55 24.18
N ARG A 117 -25.20 -8.46 24.99
CA ARG A 117 -24.70 -8.15 26.33
C ARG A 117 -23.18 -8.15 26.37
N ILE A 118 -22.62 -7.16 27.07
CA ILE A 118 -21.21 -7.06 27.39
C ILE A 118 -21.07 -7.11 28.91
N ILE A 119 -20.30 -8.07 29.38
CA ILE A 119 -20.05 -8.28 30.81
C ILE A 119 -18.60 -7.93 31.10
N ALA A 120 -18.37 -7.09 32.11
CA ALA A 120 -17.03 -6.70 32.52
C ALA A 120 -16.84 -6.82 34.04
N HIS A 121 -15.69 -7.36 34.44
CA HIS A 121 -15.10 -7.18 35.75
C HIS A 121 -14.12 -6.03 35.66
N ALA A 122 -14.38 -4.98 36.44
CA ALA A 122 -13.85 -3.65 36.19
C ALA A 122 -13.43 -2.96 37.49
N SER A 123 -12.73 -1.83 37.33
CA SER A 123 -12.25 -1.03 38.45
C SER A 123 -12.33 0.46 38.14
N ALA A 124 -12.66 1.26 39.14
CA ALA A 124 -12.73 2.71 39.02
C ALA A 124 -11.92 3.37 40.13
N ILE A 125 -11.09 4.35 39.78
CA ILE A 125 -10.26 5.08 40.75
C ILE A 125 -11.00 6.36 41.14
N TYR A 126 -11.08 6.61 42.44
CA TYR A 126 -11.74 7.76 43.01
C TYR A 126 -10.78 8.56 43.88
N ARG A 127 -10.82 9.88 43.78
CA ARG A 127 -10.08 10.81 44.64
C ARG A 127 -11.04 11.49 45.62
N GLU A 128 -10.63 11.59 46.88
CA GLU A 128 -11.37 12.33 47.90
C GLU A 128 -11.14 13.84 47.73
N GLU A 129 -12.21 14.59 47.56
CA GLU A 129 -12.22 16.05 47.50
C GLU A 129 -13.36 16.60 48.37
N GLY A 130 -13.01 17.31 49.45
CA GLY A 130 -14.00 18.00 50.29
C GLY A 130 -15.04 17.08 50.94
N GLY A 131 -14.69 15.83 51.26
CA GLY A 131 -15.61 14.83 51.82
C GLY A 131 -16.49 14.12 50.77
N THR A 132 -16.23 14.35 49.48
CA THR A 132 -16.89 13.66 48.35
C THR A 132 -15.85 12.90 47.52
N TRP A 133 -16.27 11.83 46.85
CA TRP A 133 -15.40 11.09 45.93
C TRP A 133 -15.66 11.54 44.50
N LYS A 134 -14.60 11.88 43.79
CA LYS A 134 -14.65 12.19 42.35
C LYS A 134 -13.94 11.11 41.56
N LEU A 135 -14.59 10.63 40.50
CA LEU A 135 -14.00 9.69 39.57
C LEU A 135 -12.74 10.31 38.95
N VAL A 136 -11.63 9.61 39.06
CA VAL A 136 -10.39 9.93 38.36
C VAL A 136 -10.46 9.20 37.03
N THR A 137 -10.78 9.93 35.97
CA THR A 137 -10.76 9.39 34.61
C THR A 137 -9.35 8.88 34.32
N PRO A 138 -9.16 7.61 33.92
CA PRO A 138 -7.86 7.15 33.45
C PRO A 138 -7.38 8.10 32.34
N ALA A 139 -6.10 8.48 32.36
CA ALA A 139 -5.49 9.01 31.15
C ALA A 139 -5.75 7.96 30.06
N GLY A 140 -6.55 8.32 29.06
CA GLY A 140 -7.08 7.35 28.10
C GLY A 140 -5.98 6.50 27.49
N PHE A 141 -6.33 5.33 26.95
CA PHE A 141 -5.46 4.60 26.06
C PHE A 141 -4.97 5.55 24.95
N LYS A 142 -3.75 6.05 25.11
CA LYS A 142 -2.96 6.52 23.98
C LYS A 142 -2.52 5.23 23.32
N ALA A 143 -3.00 4.98 22.10
CA ALA A 143 -2.29 4.06 21.21
C ALA A 143 -0.81 4.41 21.31
N ALA A 144 0.06 3.40 21.38
CA ALA A 144 1.48 3.67 21.18
C ALA A 144 1.56 4.48 19.89
N GLU A 145 1.91 5.76 20.01
CA GLU A 145 2.28 6.55 18.85
C GLU A 145 3.42 5.74 18.25
N ALA A 146 3.18 5.15 17.08
CA ALA A 146 4.27 4.67 16.25
C ALA A 146 5.27 5.82 16.25
N PRO A 147 6.54 5.59 16.67
CA PRO A 147 7.49 6.68 16.76
C PRO A 147 7.44 7.44 15.44
N SER A 148 7.20 8.74 15.52
CA SER A 148 7.37 9.62 14.38
C SER A 148 8.78 9.38 13.85
N LEU A 149 8.89 8.72 12.69
CA LEU A 149 10.15 8.59 11.97
C LEU A 149 10.53 9.92 11.31
N ASP A 150 9.76 10.99 11.53
CA ASP A 150 9.96 12.29 10.91
C ASP A 150 10.62 13.27 11.90
N THR A 151 11.92 13.06 12.16
CA THR A 151 12.77 14.05 12.82
C THR A 151 14.20 14.02 12.29
N GLY A 152 14.42 14.19 10.97
CA GLY A 152 15.79 14.30 10.44
C GLY A 152 16.69 13.11 10.80
N ALA A 153 17.99 13.38 11.06
CA ALA A 153 18.99 12.33 11.31
C ALA A 153 18.53 11.38 12.42
N PRO A 154 18.61 10.04 12.22
CA PRO A 154 18.13 9.09 13.21
C PRO A 154 18.91 9.27 14.53
N PRO A 155 18.25 9.29 15.69
CA PRO A 155 18.95 9.26 16.96
C PRO A 155 19.87 8.02 16.99
N PRO A 156 21.04 8.10 17.65
CA PRO A 156 21.93 6.95 17.79
C PRO A 156 21.14 5.78 18.39
N VAL A 157 21.42 4.55 17.93
CA VAL A 157 20.83 3.32 18.51
C VAL A 157 20.98 3.42 20.03
N THR A 158 19.87 3.62 20.72
CA THR A 158 19.91 3.91 22.14
C THR A 158 20.25 2.61 22.86
N ARG A 159 21.06 2.71 23.92
CA ARG A 159 21.33 1.57 24.81
C ARG A 159 20.02 0.92 25.27
N GLN A 160 18.99 1.73 25.50
CA GLN A 160 17.62 1.31 25.80
C GLN A 160 16.98 0.41 24.73
N LEU A 161 17.19 0.66 23.43
CA LEU A 161 16.69 -0.21 22.36
C LEU A 161 17.36 -1.58 22.40
N LEU A 162 18.68 -1.60 22.63
CA LEU A 162 19.46 -2.84 22.76
C LEU A 162 19.06 -3.61 24.02
N ASP A 163 18.91 -2.93 25.15
CA ASP A 163 18.48 -3.52 26.42
C ASP A 163 17.05 -4.08 26.31
N THR A 164 16.16 -3.43 25.53
CA THR A 164 14.79 -3.91 25.28
C THR A 164 14.81 -5.17 24.41
N LEU A 165 15.60 -5.20 23.33
CA LEU A 165 15.79 -6.40 22.51
C LEU A 165 16.39 -7.55 23.32
N ASP A 166 17.34 -7.23 24.21
CA ASP A 166 17.95 -8.19 25.12
C ASP A 166 16.94 -8.74 26.12
N GLN A 167 16.07 -7.89 26.68
CA GLN A 167 14.98 -8.33 27.55
C GLN A 167 13.93 -9.19 26.82
N ILE A 168 13.56 -8.85 25.59
CA ILE A 168 12.62 -9.64 24.78
C ILE A 168 13.22 -11.01 24.47
N THR A 169 14.47 -11.05 24.01
CA THR A 169 15.14 -12.32 23.69
C THR A 169 15.39 -13.16 24.94
N HIS A 170 15.85 -12.58 26.05
CA HIS A 170 16.03 -13.28 27.31
C HIS A 170 14.71 -13.79 27.91
N SER A 171 13.67 -12.96 27.93
CA SER A 171 12.37 -13.35 28.48
C SER A 171 11.74 -14.50 27.72
N VAL A 172 12.01 -14.63 26.41
CA VAL A 172 11.47 -15.69 25.54
C VAL A 172 12.37 -16.94 25.54
N THR A 173 13.67 -16.77 25.70
CA THR A 173 14.64 -17.88 25.82
C THR A 173 14.47 -18.61 27.15
N TYR A 174 14.16 -17.89 28.22
CA TYR A 174 14.07 -18.43 29.58
C TYR A 174 12.64 -18.50 30.15
N SER A 175 11.64 -17.90 29.48
CA SER A 175 10.23 -18.05 29.85
C SER A 175 9.31 -18.11 28.61
N ALA A 176 8.23 -18.87 28.73
CA ALA A 176 7.09 -18.96 27.81
C ALA A 176 7.16 -19.96 26.63
N SER A 177 5.98 -20.51 26.34
CA SER A 177 5.65 -21.57 25.38
C SER A 177 6.35 -21.48 24.02
N SER A 178 6.52 -22.63 23.34
CA SER A 178 7.07 -22.75 21.99
C SER A 178 6.48 -21.78 20.95
N THR A 179 5.19 -21.41 21.08
CA THR A 179 4.55 -20.40 20.21
C THR A 179 5.15 -19.00 20.38
N ALA A 180 5.44 -18.57 21.63
CA ALA A 180 6.03 -17.27 21.91
C ALA A 180 7.47 -17.19 21.39
N GLN A 181 8.23 -18.28 21.56
CA GLN A 181 9.56 -18.46 20.98
C GLN A 181 9.53 -18.36 19.46
N HIS A 182 8.59 -19.04 18.82
CA HIS A 182 8.44 -19.00 17.37
C HIS A 182 8.09 -17.60 16.84
N VAL A 183 7.16 -16.88 17.48
CA VAL A 183 6.79 -15.52 17.07
C VAL A 183 7.96 -14.55 17.19
N VAL A 184 8.67 -14.57 18.32
CA VAL A 184 9.82 -13.67 18.54
C VAL A 184 10.96 -14.00 17.57
N GLN A 185 11.23 -15.29 17.36
CA GLN A 185 12.20 -15.72 16.36
C GLN A 185 11.82 -15.21 14.97
N GLN A 186 10.57 -15.39 14.55
CA GLN A 186 10.08 -14.96 13.24
C GLN A 186 10.21 -13.44 13.03
N GLU A 187 9.86 -12.62 14.02
CA GLU A 187 9.98 -11.16 13.91
C GLU A 187 11.44 -10.68 13.96
N LEU A 188 12.30 -11.34 14.75
CA LEU A 188 13.73 -11.03 14.79
C LEU A 188 14.42 -11.41 13.49
N GLU A 189 14.14 -12.58 12.93
CA GLU A 189 14.65 -13.01 11.62
C GLU A 189 14.22 -12.03 10.52
N ARG A 190 12.93 -11.63 10.51
CA ARG A 190 12.42 -10.61 9.58
C ARG A 190 13.14 -9.26 9.77
N SER A 191 13.34 -8.84 11.02
CA SER A 191 14.01 -7.58 11.35
C SER A 191 15.47 -7.59 10.91
N VAL A 192 16.21 -8.67 11.19
CA VAL A 192 17.60 -8.85 10.78
C VAL A 192 17.72 -8.88 9.27
N ALA A 193 16.87 -9.64 8.58
CA ALA A 193 16.84 -9.68 7.12
C ALA A 193 16.58 -8.30 6.51
N ARG A 194 15.62 -7.54 7.07
CA ARG A 194 15.32 -6.16 6.65
C ARG A 194 16.51 -5.22 6.90
N ILE A 195 17.15 -5.29 8.07
CA ILE A 195 18.34 -4.47 8.39
C ILE A 195 19.47 -4.78 7.41
N ASN A 196 19.81 -6.05 7.23
CA ASN A 196 20.87 -6.47 6.31
C ASN A 196 20.57 -6.06 4.87
N GLY A 197 19.32 -6.22 4.43
CA GLY A 197 18.88 -5.76 3.10
C GLY A 197 19.05 -4.26 2.91
N ARG A 198 18.64 -3.44 3.89
CA ARG A 198 18.80 -1.98 3.85
C ARG A 198 20.28 -1.57 3.85
N LEU A 199 21.10 -2.17 4.71
CA LEU A 199 22.54 -1.91 4.76
C LEU A 199 23.21 -2.27 3.44
N SER A 200 22.84 -3.41 2.85
CA SER A 200 23.31 -3.83 1.53
C SER A 200 22.94 -2.79 0.46
N ARG A 201 21.71 -2.30 0.42
CA ARG A 201 21.29 -1.27 -0.55
C ARG A 201 21.98 0.07 -0.36
N LEU A 202 22.30 0.47 0.87
CA LEU A 202 23.11 1.67 1.12
C LEU A 202 24.52 1.55 0.53
N GLN A 203 25.10 0.34 0.57
CA GLN A 203 26.44 0.06 0.05
C GLN A 203 26.46 -0.20 -1.46
N GLN A 204 25.55 -1.04 -1.94
CA GLN A 204 25.52 -1.62 -3.29
C GLN A 204 24.46 -1.01 -4.21
N GLY A 205 23.53 -0.22 -3.68
CA GLY A 205 22.42 0.39 -4.41
C GLY A 205 21.16 -0.45 -4.48
N TYR A 206 20.09 0.14 -5.01
CA TYR A 206 18.81 -0.51 -5.26
C TYR A 206 18.86 -1.28 -6.58
N PRO A 207 18.75 -2.62 -6.58
CA PRO A 207 18.65 -3.38 -7.81
C PRO A 207 17.36 -2.99 -8.54
N LEU A 208 17.50 -2.51 -9.78
CA LEU A 208 16.42 -2.04 -10.63
C LEU A 208 16.26 -2.98 -11.82
N ALA A 209 15.22 -3.81 -11.78
CA ALA A 209 14.86 -4.70 -12.88
C ALA A 209 14.42 -3.89 -14.10
N GLY A 210 15.22 -3.96 -15.16
CA GLY A 210 15.11 -3.13 -16.35
C GLY A 210 14.42 -3.85 -17.50
N GLY A 211 15.20 -4.26 -18.48
CA GLY A 211 14.71 -4.97 -19.66
C GLY A 211 15.87 -5.54 -20.47
N PRO A 212 15.60 -6.00 -21.70
CA PRO A 212 16.65 -6.51 -22.59
C PRO A 212 17.75 -5.48 -22.85
N ASP A 213 18.95 -5.93 -23.23
CA ASP A 213 20.15 -5.06 -23.34
C ASP A 213 19.96 -3.81 -24.23
N ARG A 214 19.11 -3.91 -25.26
CA ARG A 214 18.76 -2.81 -26.19
C ARG A 214 17.34 -2.29 -26.02
N GLY A 215 16.70 -2.59 -24.90
CA GLY A 215 15.33 -2.19 -24.57
C GLY A 215 15.23 -0.83 -23.89
N GLU A 216 14.09 -0.18 -24.03
CA GLU A 216 13.85 1.16 -23.46
C GLU A 216 13.89 1.17 -21.93
N TYR A 217 13.40 0.12 -21.28
CA TYR A 217 13.45 0.00 -19.82
C TYR A 217 14.88 -0.04 -19.28
N LEU A 218 15.79 -0.75 -19.96
CA LEU A 218 17.19 -0.76 -19.53
C LEU A 218 17.88 0.58 -19.80
N ALA A 219 17.59 1.22 -20.94
CA ALA A 219 18.09 2.57 -21.23
C ALA A 219 17.62 3.57 -20.16
N PHE A 220 16.34 3.49 -19.76
CA PHE A 220 15.80 4.27 -18.65
C PHE A 220 16.50 3.97 -17.34
N ALA A 221 16.67 2.70 -16.97
CA ALA A 221 17.32 2.30 -15.73
C ALA A 221 18.79 2.77 -15.65
N ARG A 222 19.53 2.69 -16.77
CA ARG A 222 20.92 3.20 -16.87
C ARG A 222 20.97 4.73 -16.72
N ALA A 223 20.09 5.46 -17.42
CA ALA A 223 19.99 6.91 -17.29
C ALA A 223 19.64 7.33 -15.85
N LEU A 224 18.71 6.62 -15.21
CA LEU A 224 18.33 6.82 -13.82
C LEU A 224 19.52 6.59 -12.86
N SER A 225 20.26 5.50 -13.06
CA SER A 225 21.48 5.22 -12.29
C SER A 225 22.50 6.36 -12.38
N ASP A 226 22.69 6.93 -13.58
CA ASP A 226 23.62 8.03 -13.80
C ASP A 226 23.20 9.34 -13.13
N VAL A 227 21.92 9.71 -13.20
CA VAL A 227 21.42 10.93 -12.54
C VAL A 227 21.30 10.75 -11.03
N ALA A 228 20.92 9.56 -10.55
CA ALA A 228 20.78 9.25 -9.13
C ALA A 228 22.13 9.26 -8.40
N ARG A 229 23.21 8.79 -9.06
CA ARG A 229 24.58 8.81 -8.50
C ARG A 229 25.02 10.22 -8.11
N LYS A 230 24.64 11.25 -8.87
CA LYS A 230 24.95 12.66 -8.57
C LYS A 230 24.31 13.14 -7.25
N ARG A 231 23.27 12.45 -6.77
CA ARG A 231 22.58 12.71 -5.50
C ARG A 231 22.86 11.65 -4.45
N GLN A 232 23.99 10.94 -4.57
CA GLN A 232 24.42 9.90 -3.63
C GLN A 232 23.42 8.74 -3.47
N THR A 233 22.47 8.59 -4.40
CA THR A 233 21.57 7.44 -4.47
C THR A 233 22.14 6.47 -5.50
N ARG A 234 22.39 5.22 -5.10
CA ARG A 234 22.88 4.19 -6.02
C ARG A 234 21.70 3.36 -6.50
N VAL A 235 21.55 3.25 -7.82
CA VAL A 235 20.61 2.34 -8.47
C VAL A 235 21.45 1.41 -9.33
N SER A 236 21.14 0.11 -9.32
CA SER A 236 21.91 -0.93 -9.99
C SER A 236 21.03 -1.58 -11.06
N PRO A 237 21.11 -1.13 -12.32
CA PRO A 237 20.27 -1.64 -13.40
C PRO A 237 20.54 -3.12 -13.67
N LEU A 238 19.49 -3.92 -13.78
CA LEU A 238 19.53 -5.33 -14.14
C LEU A 238 19.02 -5.53 -15.57
N ILE A 239 19.72 -6.36 -16.33
CA ILE A 239 19.25 -6.85 -17.63
C ILE A 239 18.27 -7.99 -17.38
N THR A 240 17.10 -7.92 -17.99
CA THR A 240 15.99 -8.87 -17.76
C THR A 240 15.23 -9.15 -19.04
N GLY A 241 14.24 -10.04 -18.98
CA GLY A 241 13.27 -10.30 -20.05
C GLY A 241 12.18 -9.23 -20.21
N GLY A 242 12.07 -8.26 -19.30
CA GLY A 242 11.03 -7.21 -19.29
C GLY A 242 10.01 -7.38 -18.15
N GLY A 243 8.82 -6.79 -18.30
CA GLY A 243 7.87 -6.58 -17.19
C GLY A 243 7.50 -7.83 -16.37
N ALA A 244 7.22 -8.96 -17.01
CA ALA A 244 6.88 -10.19 -16.29
C ALA A 244 8.07 -10.78 -15.49
N ASP A 245 9.26 -10.74 -16.07
CA ASP A 245 10.51 -11.14 -15.41
C ASP A 245 10.86 -10.18 -14.26
N ASN A 246 10.67 -8.87 -14.48
CA ASN A 246 10.87 -7.85 -13.45
C ASN A 246 9.95 -8.06 -12.25
N ILE A 247 8.68 -8.40 -12.49
CA ILE A 247 7.73 -8.73 -11.42
C ILE A 247 8.13 -10.03 -10.71
N ALA A 248 8.64 -11.04 -11.43
CA ALA A 248 9.15 -12.25 -10.82
C ALA A 248 10.35 -11.97 -9.89
N LEU A 249 11.28 -11.10 -10.31
CA LEU A 249 12.41 -10.65 -9.49
C LEU A 249 11.97 -9.83 -8.27
N LEU A 250 10.91 -9.01 -8.42
CA LEU A 250 10.29 -8.32 -7.27
C LEU A 250 9.63 -9.31 -6.30
N ARG A 251 9.01 -10.38 -6.82
CA ARG A 251 8.36 -11.43 -6.02
C ARG A 251 9.38 -12.28 -5.26
N SER A 252 10.53 -12.60 -5.87
CA SER A 252 11.61 -13.36 -5.22
C SER A 252 12.46 -12.51 -4.27
N GLY A 253 12.45 -11.18 -4.44
CA GLY A 253 13.32 -10.25 -3.71
C GLY A 253 14.70 -10.05 -4.33
N ASP A 254 14.96 -10.64 -5.50
CA ASP A 254 16.21 -10.45 -6.27
C ASP A 254 16.29 -9.05 -6.89
N ALA A 255 15.13 -8.41 -7.10
CA ALA A 255 15.02 -6.99 -7.39
C ALA A 255 14.19 -6.29 -6.31
N VAL A 256 14.50 -5.01 -6.09
CA VAL A 256 13.80 -4.18 -5.09
C VAL A 256 12.92 -3.13 -5.78
N VAL A 257 13.35 -2.70 -6.96
CA VAL A 257 12.57 -1.85 -7.86
C VAL A 257 12.52 -2.53 -9.22
N GLY A 258 11.42 -2.37 -9.95
CA GLY A 258 11.28 -2.94 -11.29
C GLY A 258 10.41 -2.07 -12.19
N LEU A 259 10.61 -2.20 -13.50
CA LEU A 259 9.79 -1.53 -14.51
C LEU A 259 8.76 -2.52 -15.06
N ALA A 260 7.50 -2.15 -15.13
CA ALA A 260 6.52 -2.94 -15.89
C ALA A 260 5.37 -2.08 -16.36
N GLN A 261 4.68 -2.59 -17.38
CA GLN A 261 3.47 -1.98 -17.88
C GLN A 261 2.34 -2.14 -16.86
N ALA A 262 1.44 -1.16 -16.79
CA ALA A 262 0.33 -1.18 -15.85
C ALA A 262 -0.59 -2.41 -16.03
N ASP A 263 -0.83 -2.87 -17.25
CA ASP A 263 -1.63 -4.07 -17.53
C ASP A 263 -0.96 -5.34 -16.97
N THR A 264 0.35 -5.48 -17.18
CA THR A 264 1.16 -6.57 -16.62
C THR A 264 1.16 -6.54 -15.09
N ALA A 265 1.26 -5.35 -14.50
CA ALA A 265 1.21 -5.16 -13.05
C ALA A 265 -0.16 -5.53 -12.47
N ARG A 266 -1.26 -5.19 -13.16
CA ARG A 266 -2.64 -5.59 -12.79
C ARG A 266 -2.76 -7.11 -12.76
N LEU A 267 -2.37 -7.77 -13.85
CA LEU A 267 -2.41 -9.24 -13.98
C LEU A 267 -1.60 -9.93 -12.87
N ALA A 268 -0.43 -9.40 -12.53
CA ALA A 268 0.37 -9.93 -11.43
C ALA A 268 -0.28 -9.74 -10.06
N TYR A 269 -0.83 -8.56 -9.80
CA TYR A 269 -1.50 -8.23 -8.55
C TYR A 269 -2.70 -9.15 -8.30
N GLU A 270 -3.49 -9.40 -9.35
CA GLU A 270 -4.68 -10.26 -9.33
C GLU A 270 -4.37 -11.76 -9.47
N GLY A 271 -3.17 -12.12 -9.93
CA GLY A 271 -2.79 -13.52 -10.19
C GLY A 271 -3.49 -14.09 -11.42
N ALA A 272 -3.61 -13.31 -12.49
CA ALA A 272 -4.28 -13.65 -13.74
C ALA A 272 -3.29 -13.75 -14.92
N GLY A 273 -3.78 -14.21 -16.07
CA GLY A 273 -3.00 -14.35 -17.31
C GLY A 273 -1.70 -15.15 -17.07
N PRO A 274 -0.52 -14.62 -17.41
CA PRO A 274 0.75 -15.32 -17.22
C PRO A 274 1.12 -15.58 -15.75
N PHE A 275 0.45 -14.93 -14.80
CA PHE A 275 0.71 -15.09 -13.37
C PHE A 275 -0.24 -16.08 -12.68
N ALA A 276 -1.18 -16.70 -13.41
CA ALA A 276 -2.15 -17.63 -12.84
C ALA A 276 -1.51 -18.79 -12.04
N GLY A 277 -0.39 -19.33 -12.53
CA GLY A 277 0.36 -20.38 -11.83
C GLY A 277 1.11 -19.93 -10.57
N GLN A 278 1.32 -18.61 -10.41
CA GLN A 278 2.01 -18.02 -9.26
C GLN A 278 1.03 -17.48 -8.20
N GLY A 279 -0.22 -17.27 -8.59
CA GLY A 279 -1.25 -16.65 -7.75
C GLY A 279 -1.07 -15.13 -7.55
N PRO A 280 -2.05 -14.49 -6.87
CA PRO A 280 -2.05 -13.04 -6.64
C PRO A 280 -0.78 -12.53 -5.97
N PHE A 281 -0.36 -11.31 -6.30
CA PHE A 281 0.75 -10.61 -5.64
C PHE A 281 0.28 -9.35 -4.91
N PRO A 282 -0.45 -9.48 -3.78
CA PRO A 282 -1.02 -8.34 -3.06
C PRO A 282 0.02 -7.41 -2.45
N GLY A 283 1.28 -7.84 -2.36
CA GLY A 283 2.42 -7.03 -1.91
C GLY A 283 3.00 -6.09 -2.98
N LEU A 284 2.62 -6.23 -4.25
CA LEU A 284 3.11 -5.37 -5.34
C LEU A 284 2.61 -3.93 -5.16
N ARG A 285 3.49 -2.95 -5.29
CA ARG A 285 3.19 -1.52 -5.14
C ARG A 285 3.78 -0.71 -6.28
N ALA A 286 3.10 0.35 -6.69
CA ALA A 286 3.68 1.35 -7.57
C ALA A 286 4.50 2.37 -6.77
N LEU A 287 5.64 2.80 -7.30
CA LEU A 287 6.33 4.01 -6.91
C LEU A 287 5.92 5.21 -7.77
N GLY A 288 5.27 4.95 -8.92
CA GLY A 288 4.65 5.95 -9.77
C GLY A 288 4.68 5.58 -11.25
N SER A 289 3.95 6.36 -12.04
CA SER A 289 3.91 6.31 -13.51
C SER A 289 5.07 7.10 -14.11
N LEU A 290 5.73 6.54 -15.12
CA LEU A 290 6.93 7.12 -15.72
C LEU A 290 6.63 7.82 -17.04
N TYR A 291 6.03 7.10 -17.98
CA TYR A 291 5.70 7.57 -19.33
C TYR A 291 4.65 6.64 -19.95
N PRO A 292 3.90 7.10 -20.96
CA PRO A 292 2.93 6.26 -21.62
C PRO A 292 3.60 5.32 -22.63
N GLU A 293 3.05 4.13 -22.77
CA GLU A 293 3.39 3.16 -23.81
C GLU A 293 2.14 2.88 -24.65
N LEU A 294 2.23 3.14 -25.95
CA LEU A 294 1.07 3.18 -26.84
C LEU A 294 1.04 1.95 -27.72
N VAL A 295 -0.17 1.52 -28.08
CA VAL A 295 -0.38 0.48 -29.09
C VAL A 295 0.05 1.02 -30.45
N HIS A 296 1.04 0.37 -31.04
CA HIS A 296 1.51 0.57 -32.40
C HIS A 296 1.10 -0.64 -33.23
N ILE A 297 0.42 -0.41 -34.36
CA ILE A 297 0.14 -1.44 -35.36
C ILE A 297 0.76 -0.98 -36.67
N VAL A 298 1.83 -1.65 -37.07
CA VAL A 298 2.64 -1.28 -38.24
C VAL A 298 2.34 -2.24 -39.37
N VAL A 299 2.12 -1.70 -40.56
CA VAL A 299 1.89 -2.44 -41.80
C VAL A 299 2.76 -1.90 -42.92
N ARG A 300 2.84 -2.63 -44.04
CA ARG A 300 3.33 -2.06 -45.30
C ARG A 300 2.44 -0.89 -45.74
N ASP A 301 3.00 0.07 -46.45
CA ASP A 301 2.23 1.16 -47.06
C ASP A 301 1.41 0.69 -48.27
N ASP A 302 0.47 -0.21 -48.00
CA ASP A 302 -0.48 -0.74 -48.96
C ASP A 302 -1.79 0.06 -48.86
N PRO A 303 -2.31 0.63 -49.95
CA PRO A 303 -3.60 1.34 -49.97
C PRO A 303 -4.80 0.50 -49.50
N ALA A 304 -4.69 -0.84 -49.50
CA ALA A 304 -5.70 -1.77 -49.00
C ALA A 304 -5.68 -1.94 -47.47
N LEU A 305 -4.62 -1.50 -46.78
CA LEU A 305 -4.50 -1.56 -45.32
C LEU A 305 -4.69 -0.15 -44.75
N ARG A 306 -5.95 0.23 -44.46
CA ARG A 306 -6.30 1.58 -43.97
C ARG A 306 -6.66 1.60 -42.50
N GLY A 307 -7.16 0.49 -41.98
CA GLY A 307 -7.50 0.34 -40.56
C GLY A 307 -7.32 -1.09 -40.08
N VAL A 308 -7.47 -1.28 -38.77
CA VAL A 308 -7.19 -2.58 -38.11
C VAL A 308 -8.04 -3.71 -38.68
N ARG A 309 -9.29 -3.44 -39.08
CA ARG A 309 -10.20 -4.45 -39.65
C ARG A 309 -9.70 -5.07 -40.96
N ASP A 310 -8.84 -4.37 -41.70
CA ASP A 310 -8.24 -4.86 -42.95
C ASP A 310 -7.19 -5.96 -42.70
N LEU A 311 -6.84 -6.21 -41.44
CA LEU A 311 -5.95 -7.30 -41.04
C LEU A 311 -6.63 -8.67 -41.02
N LYS A 312 -7.91 -8.76 -41.41
CA LYS A 312 -8.58 -10.05 -41.59
C LYS A 312 -7.90 -10.88 -42.68
N GLY A 313 -7.62 -12.14 -42.37
CA GLY A 313 -6.90 -13.11 -43.20
C GLY A 313 -5.38 -12.90 -43.24
N LYS A 314 -4.84 -11.94 -42.49
CA LYS A 314 -3.42 -11.59 -42.51
C LYS A 314 -2.61 -12.34 -41.45
N THR A 315 -1.29 -12.27 -41.56
CA THR A 315 -0.35 -12.74 -40.54
C THR A 315 0.16 -11.57 -39.72
N ILE A 316 -0.10 -11.58 -38.41
CA ILE A 316 0.25 -10.49 -37.49
C ILE A 316 1.32 -10.98 -36.51
N ALA A 317 2.46 -10.29 -36.45
CA ALA A 317 3.47 -10.49 -35.43
C ALA A 317 3.03 -9.80 -34.13
N LEU A 318 2.76 -10.62 -33.09
CA LEU A 318 2.32 -10.15 -31.77
C LEU A 318 3.34 -10.44 -30.66
N GLY A 319 4.52 -10.96 -31.03
CA GLY A 319 5.54 -11.37 -30.07
C GLY A 319 5.20 -12.67 -29.32
N PRO A 320 6.00 -12.98 -28.28
CA PRO A 320 5.95 -14.28 -27.62
C PRO A 320 4.57 -14.63 -27.06
N GLU A 321 4.22 -15.91 -27.19
CA GLU A 321 3.03 -16.48 -26.55
C GLU A 321 3.10 -16.33 -25.02
N GLY A 322 1.95 -16.07 -24.41
CA GLY A 322 1.84 -15.87 -22.95
C GLY A 322 2.40 -14.54 -22.43
N SER A 323 2.82 -13.60 -23.29
CA SER A 323 3.19 -12.26 -22.84
C SER A 323 1.97 -11.37 -22.59
N ALA A 324 1.99 -10.56 -21.54
CA ALA A 324 0.92 -9.61 -21.24
C ALA A 324 0.67 -8.62 -22.39
N VAL A 325 1.74 -8.16 -23.06
CA VAL A 325 1.66 -7.38 -24.30
C VAL A 325 0.77 -8.06 -25.34
N ARG A 326 0.96 -9.36 -25.58
CA ARG A 326 0.18 -10.11 -26.56
C ARG A 326 -1.29 -10.20 -26.16
N GLU A 327 -1.60 -10.39 -24.89
CA GLU A 327 -2.99 -10.37 -24.39
C GLU A 327 -3.66 -9.00 -24.64
N THR A 328 -2.93 -7.91 -24.37
CA THR A 328 -3.39 -6.55 -24.67
C THR A 328 -3.62 -6.34 -26.16
N LEU A 329 -2.69 -6.74 -27.02
CA LEU A 329 -2.83 -6.62 -28.48
C LEU A 329 -3.97 -7.47 -29.04
N GLN A 330 -4.18 -8.68 -28.52
CA GLN A 330 -5.31 -9.53 -28.89
C GLN A 330 -6.64 -8.91 -28.47
N THR A 331 -6.69 -8.27 -27.30
CA THR A 331 -7.87 -7.53 -26.83
C THR A 331 -8.17 -6.33 -27.74
N VAL A 332 -7.14 -5.59 -28.17
CA VAL A 332 -7.28 -4.51 -29.15
C VAL A 332 -7.84 -5.04 -30.46
N LEU A 333 -7.26 -6.10 -31.03
CA LEU A 333 -7.74 -6.71 -32.27
C LEU A 333 -9.18 -7.23 -32.15
N ALA A 334 -9.54 -7.82 -31.00
CA ALA A 334 -10.88 -8.29 -30.71
C ALA A 334 -11.91 -7.14 -30.66
N ALA A 335 -11.54 -5.96 -30.16
CA ALA A 335 -12.38 -4.77 -30.20
C ALA A 335 -12.66 -4.28 -31.64
N HIS A 336 -11.81 -4.65 -32.61
CA HIS A 336 -12.06 -4.47 -34.05
C HIS A 336 -12.81 -5.65 -34.70
N GLY A 337 -13.21 -6.66 -33.93
CA GLY A 337 -13.90 -7.85 -34.42
C GLY A 337 -12.98 -8.96 -34.95
N LEU A 338 -11.66 -8.86 -34.72
CA LEU A 338 -10.69 -9.85 -35.18
C LEU A 338 -10.28 -10.80 -34.04
N GLN A 339 -10.60 -12.08 -34.18
CA GLN A 339 -10.25 -13.09 -33.18
C GLN A 339 -9.02 -13.89 -33.59
N ALA A 340 -8.09 -14.08 -32.64
CA ALA A 340 -6.86 -14.83 -32.86
C ALA A 340 -7.15 -16.27 -33.33
N GLY A 341 -6.41 -16.75 -34.33
CA GLY A 341 -6.55 -18.11 -34.86
C GLY A 341 -7.81 -18.34 -35.71
N ARG A 342 -8.76 -17.40 -35.74
CA ARG A 342 -9.95 -17.43 -36.59
C ARG A 342 -9.86 -16.44 -37.73
N ASP A 343 -9.64 -15.17 -37.40
CA ASP A 343 -9.65 -14.07 -38.37
C ASP A 343 -8.25 -13.69 -38.85
N TYR A 344 -7.19 -14.10 -38.16
CA TYR A 344 -5.79 -13.84 -38.54
C TYR A 344 -4.86 -14.93 -38.01
N LYS A 345 -3.67 -15.04 -38.61
CA LYS A 345 -2.59 -15.91 -38.13
C LYS A 345 -1.66 -15.11 -37.22
N VAL A 346 -1.18 -15.74 -36.14
CA VAL A 346 -0.21 -15.11 -35.23
C VAL A 346 1.20 -15.55 -35.59
N SER A 347 2.13 -14.60 -35.60
CA SER A 347 3.56 -14.86 -35.59
C SER A 347 4.13 -14.48 -34.22
N ASP A 348 4.93 -15.36 -33.63
CA ASP A 348 5.57 -15.13 -32.34
C ASP A 348 6.82 -14.25 -32.44
N SER A 349 7.11 -13.73 -33.64
CA SER A 349 8.26 -12.87 -33.89
C SER A 349 8.22 -11.62 -33.01
N PRO A 350 9.29 -11.32 -32.24
CA PRO A 350 9.38 -10.08 -31.48
C PRO A 350 9.27 -8.87 -32.40
N PHE A 351 8.67 -7.78 -31.92
CA PHE A 351 8.35 -6.59 -32.74
C PHE A 351 9.52 -6.10 -33.61
N VAL A 352 10.70 -5.89 -33.03
CA VAL A 352 11.88 -5.41 -33.77
C VAL A 352 12.33 -6.42 -34.84
N ALA A 353 12.28 -7.72 -34.54
CA ALA A 353 12.59 -8.77 -35.51
C ALA A 353 11.52 -8.90 -36.60
N ALA A 354 10.29 -8.47 -36.34
CA ALA A 354 9.20 -8.46 -37.30
C ALA A 354 9.26 -7.28 -38.29
N LEU A 355 9.99 -6.19 -37.99
CA LEU A 355 10.09 -5.03 -38.89
C LEU A 355 10.72 -5.38 -40.26
N PRO A 356 11.84 -6.14 -40.35
CA PRO A 356 12.32 -6.63 -41.64
C PRO A 356 11.39 -7.64 -42.31
N LEU A 357 10.68 -8.47 -41.52
CA LEU A 357 9.71 -9.44 -42.05
C LEU A 357 8.48 -8.77 -42.68
N LEU A 358 8.07 -7.60 -42.16
CA LEU A 358 7.04 -6.77 -42.77
C LEU A 358 7.46 -6.31 -44.16
N HIS A 359 8.70 -5.84 -44.28
CA HIS A 359 9.28 -5.37 -45.53
C HIS A 359 9.39 -6.51 -46.56
N ALA A 360 9.80 -7.70 -46.11
CA ALA A 360 9.91 -8.89 -46.95
C ALA A 360 8.55 -9.51 -47.34
N GLY A 361 7.44 -9.06 -46.76
CA GLY A 361 6.12 -9.65 -47.00
C GLY A 361 5.83 -10.94 -46.23
N THR A 362 6.75 -11.39 -45.38
CA THR A 362 6.61 -12.63 -44.59
C THR A 362 5.55 -12.50 -43.50
N VAL A 363 5.39 -11.31 -42.93
CA VAL A 363 4.26 -10.93 -42.08
C VAL A 363 3.58 -9.69 -42.66
N ASP A 364 2.30 -9.51 -42.37
CA ASP A 364 1.50 -8.40 -42.93
C ASP A 364 1.37 -7.22 -41.97
N ALA A 365 1.38 -7.51 -40.66
CA ALA A 365 1.37 -6.51 -39.60
C ALA A 365 2.32 -6.92 -38.47
N ALA A 366 2.90 -5.93 -37.79
CA ALA A 366 3.59 -6.12 -36.51
C ALA A 366 2.99 -5.14 -35.50
N ALA A 367 2.65 -5.65 -34.32
CA ALA A 367 2.05 -4.84 -33.28
C ALA A 367 2.84 -4.91 -31.97
N GLN A 368 2.83 -3.80 -31.22
CA GLN A 368 3.57 -3.65 -29.97
C GLN A 368 2.95 -2.56 -29.09
N VAL A 369 3.13 -2.69 -27.77
CA VAL A 369 2.89 -1.62 -26.80
C VAL A 369 4.25 -1.09 -26.34
N ILE A 370 4.62 0.14 -26.71
CA ILE A 370 5.96 0.69 -26.48
C ILE A 370 5.93 2.22 -26.31
N GLY A 371 6.95 2.76 -25.63
CA GLY A 371 7.14 4.18 -25.45
C GLY A 371 7.30 4.93 -26.78
N VAL A 372 7.06 6.25 -26.72
CA VAL A 372 7.02 7.11 -27.90
C VAL A 372 8.01 8.26 -27.76
N PRO A 373 8.88 8.51 -28.76
CA PRO A 373 9.09 7.73 -29.99
C PRO A 373 9.95 6.48 -29.75
N ALA A 374 9.62 5.37 -30.43
CA ALA A 374 10.44 4.16 -30.43
C ALA A 374 11.50 4.20 -31.54
N THR A 375 12.78 4.20 -31.16
CA THR A 375 13.90 4.32 -32.13
C THR A 375 13.90 3.25 -33.22
N PRO A 376 13.74 1.94 -32.91
CA PRO A 376 13.72 0.90 -33.96
C PRO A 376 12.58 1.09 -34.97
N LEU A 377 11.40 1.57 -34.50
CA LEU A 377 10.26 1.85 -35.37
C LEU A 377 10.52 3.08 -36.23
N ARG A 378 11.06 4.16 -35.64
CA ARG A 378 11.46 5.36 -36.38
C ARG A 378 12.38 5.02 -37.54
N ASP A 379 13.42 4.22 -37.29
CA ASP A 379 14.41 3.84 -38.29
C ASP A 379 13.77 2.98 -39.40
N ALA A 380 12.86 2.07 -39.05
CA ALA A 380 12.12 1.26 -40.00
C ALA A 380 11.11 2.05 -40.86
N LEU A 381 10.66 3.22 -40.41
CA LEU A 381 9.75 4.10 -41.14
C LEU A 381 10.47 5.09 -42.09
N ILE A 382 11.79 5.26 -41.99
CA ILE A 382 12.59 6.14 -42.86
C ILE A 382 12.42 5.81 -44.34
N PRO A 383 12.46 4.53 -44.79
CA PRO A 383 12.31 4.19 -46.21
C PRO A 383 10.92 4.44 -46.80
N ALA A 384 9.96 5.00 -46.02
CA ALA A 384 8.59 5.34 -46.43
C ALA A 384 7.77 4.17 -46.98
N GLN A 385 8.07 2.94 -46.57
CA GLN A 385 7.40 1.72 -47.06
C GLN A 385 6.50 1.06 -46.02
N LEU A 386 6.50 1.60 -44.80
CA LEU A 386 5.67 1.15 -43.70
C LEU A 386 4.82 2.33 -43.20
N LYS A 387 3.70 2.03 -42.58
CA LYS A 387 2.84 3.01 -41.92
C LYS A 387 2.20 2.43 -40.67
N LEU A 388 1.68 3.31 -39.83
CA LEU A 388 0.91 2.97 -38.64
C LEU A 388 -0.59 3.02 -38.93
N LEU A 389 -1.34 2.05 -38.41
CA LEU A 389 -2.80 2.04 -38.48
C LEU A 389 -3.40 2.73 -37.24
N PRO A 390 -4.39 3.63 -37.42
CA PRO A 390 -5.17 4.16 -36.31
C PRO A 390 -6.16 3.12 -35.78
N LEU A 391 -6.51 3.23 -34.49
CA LEU A 391 -7.66 2.53 -33.93
C LEU A 391 -8.94 3.32 -34.20
N ASP A 392 -9.99 2.60 -34.59
CA ASP A 392 -11.35 3.09 -34.71
C ASP A 392 -11.87 3.69 -33.38
N PRO A 393 -12.59 4.83 -33.41
CA PRO A 393 -13.14 5.46 -32.20
C PRO A 393 -14.01 4.54 -31.33
N ASP A 394 -14.83 3.68 -31.94
CA ASP A 394 -15.69 2.74 -31.21
C ASP A 394 -14.87 1.66 -30.47
N ALA A 395 -13.76 1.22 -31.07
CA ALA A 395 -12.85 0.28 -30.42
C ALA A 395 -12.14 0.95 -29.25
N ILE A 396 -11.63 2.19 -29.42
CA ILE A 396 -11.05 2.98 -28.33
C ILE A 396 -12.05 3.11 -27.18
N LYS A 397 -13.28 3.55 -27.47
CA LYS A 397 -14.33 3.70 -26.46
C LYS A 397 -14.61 2.38 -25.70
N THR A 398 -14.61 1.26 -26.41
CA THR A 398 -14.82 -0.07 -25.81
C THR A 398 -13.65 -0.43 -24.90
N LEU A 399 -12.42 -0.28 -25.39
CA LEU A 399 -11.17 -0.63 -24.71
C LEU A 399 -10.94 0.21 -23.45
N THR A 400 -11.44 1.45 -23.39
CA THR A 400 -11.20 2.40 -22.29
C THR A 400 -12.41 2.57 -21.38
N SER A 401 -13.40 1.67 -21.44
CA SER A 401 -14.61 1.73 -20.61
C SER A 401 -14.44 1.00 -19.28
N GLY A 402 -15.21 1.42 -18.26
CA GLY A 402 -15.21 0.77 -16.96
C GLY A 402 -13.87 0.88 -16.22
N ASP A 403 -13.41 -0.21 -15.63
CA ASP A 403 -12.16 -0.32 -14.86
C ASP A 403 -10.96 -0.75 -15.73
N SER A 404 -10.85 -0.18 -16.93
CA SER A 404 -9.78 -0.51 -17.88
C SER A 404 -8.44 0.11 -17.47
N VAL A 405 -7.34 -0.63 -17.68
CA VAL A 405 -5.97 -0.07 -17.61
C VAL A 405 -5.65 0.78 -18.84
N LEU A 406 -6.34 0.53 -19.96
CA LEU A 406 -6.09 1.20 -21.22
C LEU A 406 -6.68 2.61 -21.19
N MET A 407 -5.85 3.57 -21.60
CA MET A 407 -6.20 4.98 -21.69
C MET A 407 -6.28 5.40 -23.16
N PRO A 408 -7.24 6.26 -23.53
CA PRO A 408 -7.30 6.82 -24.88
C PRO A 408 -6.14 7.81 -25.06
N LEU A 409 -5.30 7.57 -26.08
CA LEU A 409 -4.10 8.37 -26.35
C LEU A 409 -3.90 8.53 -27.86
N ASP A 410 -3.07 9.50 -28.24
CA ASP A 410 -2.69 9.71 -29.63
C ASP A 410 -1.17 9.60 -29.78
N ILE A 411 -0.71 8.98 -30.87
CA ILE A 411 0.63 9.24 -31.38
C ILE A 411 0.58 10.60 -32.10
N ALA A 412 1.28 11.60 -31.56
CA ALA A 412 1.26 12.96 -32.08
C ALA A 412 1.73 13.05 -33.54
N ALA A 413 1.22 14.02 -34.30
CA ALA A 413 1.70 14.30 -35.66
C ALA A 413 3.21 14.58 -35.68
N GLY A 414 3.94 14.01 -36.63
CA GLY A 414 5.38 14.22 -36.78
C GLY A 414 6.26 13.46 -35.77
N THR A 415 5.69 12.50 -35.02
CA THR A 415 6.46 11.63 -34.11
C THR A 415 7.42 10.73 -34.90
N TYR A 416 6.95 10.20 -36.03
CA TYR A 416 7.74 9.33 -36.91
C TYR A 416 7.89 9.95 -38.32
N PRO A 417 8.93 9.54 -39.08
CA PRO A 417 9.06 9.94 -40.48
C PRO A 417 7.79 9.62 -41.27
N ASN A 418 7.42 10.51 -42.19
CA ASN A 418 6.30 10.33 -43.10
C ASN A 418 4.91 10.20 -42.41
N GLN A 419 4.80 10.55 -41.13
CA GLN A 419 3.56 10.52 -40.36
C GLN A 419 3.05 11.96 -40.10
N ALA A 420 2.34 12.53 -41.07
CA ALA A 420 1.87 13.92 -41.00
C ALA A 420 0.63 14.13 -40.10
N GLN A 421 -0.16 13.10 -39.86
CA GLN A 421 -1.40 13.17 -39.08
C GLN A 421 -1.24 12.43 -37.76
N ARG A 422 -1.88 12.93 -36.69
CA ARG A 422 -1.98 12.19 -35.42
C ARG A 422 -2.65 10.82 -35.65
N ILE A 423 -2.27 9.81 -34.86
CA ILE A 423 -2.83 8.47 -34.94
C ILE A 423 -3.55 8.15 -33.63
N PRO A 424 -4.89 8.12 -33.62
CA PRO A 424 -5.68 7.71 -32.46
C PRO A 424 -5.39 6.27 -32.09
N THR A 425 -5.16 6.02 -30.80
CA THR A 425 -4.84 4.70 -30.26
C THR A 425 -5.23 4.61 -28.78
N VAL A 426 -4.78 3.55 -28.12
CA VAL A 426 -4.80 3.41 -26.66
C VAL A 426 -3.39 3.15 -26.16
N GLY A 427 -3.18 3.36 -24.86
CA GLY A 427 -1.92 3.01 -24.21
C GLY A 427 -2.08 2.71 -22.73
N VAL A 428 -0.98 2.30 -22.12
CA VAL A 428 -0.84 2.03 -20.69
C VAL A 428 0.29 2.89 -20.13
N ALA A 429 0.36 3.02 -18.81
CA ALA A 429 1.52 3.61 -18.16
C ALA A 429 2.64 2.57 -18.01
N ALA A 430 3.88 2.96 -18.31
CA ALA A 430 5.05 2.30 -17.75
C ALA A 430 5.17 2.70 -16.27
N LEU A 431 5.15 1.73 -15.38
CA LEU A 431 5.21 1.93 -13.93
C LEU A 431 6.60 1.61 -13.40
N MET A 432 7.04 2.41 -12.43
CA MET A 432 8.06 1.98 -11.49
C MET A 432 7.36 1.24 -10.34
N LEU A 433 7.79 0.01 -10.09
CA LEU A 433 7.18 -0.90 -9.13
C LEU A 433 8.16 -1.29 -8.02
N THR A 434 7.60 -1.66 -6.89
CA THR A 434 8.29 -2.22 -5.73
C THR A 434 7.34 -3.15 -4.97
N THR A 435 7.70 -3.54 -3.75
CA THR A 435 6.84 -4.32 -2.85
C THR A 435 6.57 -3.56 -1.55
N THR A 436 5.65 -4.08 -0.74
CA THR A 436 5.41 -3.62 0.64
C THR A 436 6.62 -3.78 1.58
N ASP A 437 7.68 -4.46 1.16
CA ASP A 437 8.90 -4.59 1.97
C ASP A 437 9.87 -3.42 1.81
N LEU A 438 9.71 -2.59 0.77
CA LEU A 438 10.44 -1.34 0.67
C LEU A 438 9.95 -0.41 1.79
N THR A 439 10.87 0.15 2.58
CA THR A 439 10.43 1.07 3.64
C THR A 439 9.96 2.40 3.06
N ARG A 440 9.14 3.14 3.82
CA ARG A 440 8.71 4.51 3.47
C ARG A 440 9.89 5.39 3.03
N ASP A 441 10.96 5.42 3.83
CA ASP A 441 12.12 6.29 3.57
C ASP A 441 12.87 5.88 2.30
N GLU A 442 12.95 4.59 2.02
CA GLU A 442 13.56 4.09 0.79
C GLU A 442 12.71 4.43 -0.43
N ALA A 443 11.39 4.30 -0.33
CA ALA A 443 10.47 4.73 -1.40
C ALA A 443 10.61 6.23 -1.68
N LEU A 444 10.72 7.07 -0.64
CA LEU A 444 10.99 8.51 -0.81
C LEU A 444 12.31 8.78 -1.54
N VAL A 445 13.37 8.03 -1.20
CA VAL A 445 14.68 8.14 -1.87
C VAL A 445 14.55 7.81 -3.37
N VAL A 446 13.87 6.71 -3.71
CA VAL A 446 13.68 6.29 -5.11
C VAL A 446 12.79 7.29 -5.85
N VAL A 447 11.69 7.75 -5.26
CA VAL A 447 10.78 8.73 -5.88
C VAL A 447 11.49 10.06 -6.16
N ARG A 448 12.30 10.56 -5.24
CA ARG A 448 13.14 11.75 -5.49
C ARG A 448 14.19 11.47 -6.57
N ALA A 449 14.76 10.28 -6.58
CA ALA A 449 15.70 9.87 -7.63
C ALA A 449 15.04 9.77 -9.01
N VAL A 450 13.72 9.64 -9.13
CA VAL A 450 13.00 9.60 -10.41
C VAL A 450 12.40 10.94 -10.81
N TYR A 451 11.68 11.60 -9.90
CA TYR A 451 10.77 12.71 -10.25
C TYR A 451 11.29 14.09 -9.87
N GLN A 452 12.39 14.19 -9.11
CA GLN A 452 12.88 15.48 -8.66
C GLN A 452 13.34 16.35 -9.83
N ALA A 453 12.92 17.61 -9.83
CA ALA A 453 13.31 18.60 -10.83
C ALA A 453 14.83 18.75 -10.96
N GLY A 454 15.28 19.16 -12.16
CA GLY A 454 16.70 19.28 -12.49
C GLY A 454 17.38 17.94 -12.80
N GLN A 455 16.61 16.86 -12.93
CA GLN A 455 17.08 15.63 -13.58
C GLN A 455 17.00 15.77 -15.09
N ASP A 456 18.07 15.35 -15.76
CA ASP A 456 18.12 15.30 -17.21
C ASP A 456 18.35 13.85 -17.65
N LEU A 457 17.28 13.06 -17.56
CA LEU A 457 17.27 11.66 -17.99
C LEU A 457 17.48 11.55 -19.52
N LEU A 458 17.08 12.57 -20.28
CA LEU A 458 17.30 12.64 -21.71
C LEU A 458 18.78 12.78 -22.04
N ALA A 459 19.50 13.72 -21.42
CA ALA A 459 20.94 13.86 -21.59
C ALA A 459 21.72 12.65 -21.05
N ALA A 460 21.15 11.92 -20.09
CA ALA A 460 21.68 10.65 -19.61
C ALA A 460 21.35 9.44 -20.52
N GLY A 461 20.70 9.66 -21.67
CA GLY A 461 20.51 8.66 -22.72
C GLY A 461 19.15 7.97 -22.75
N SER A 462 18.15 8.46 -22.00
CA SER A 462 16.78 7.93 -22.03
C SER A 462 15.80 8.90 -22.68
N THR A 463 15.37 8.59 -23.90
CA THR A 463 14.33 9.36 -24.61
C THR A 463 13.02 9.39 -23.82
N GLN A 464 12.58 8.24 -23.32
CA GLN A 464 11.36 8.13 -22.51
C GLN A 464 11.48 8.88 -21.19
N GLY A 465 12.69 9.01 -20.64
CA GLY A 465 12.96 9.77 -19.43
C GLY A 465 12.60 11.26 -19.52
N SER A 466 12.48 11.84 -20.72
CA SER A 466 12.03 13.22 -20.91
C SER A 466 10.55 13.46 -20.56
N GLN A 467 9.77 12.38 -20.45
CA GLN A 467 8.33 12.41 -20.15
C GLN A 467 8.02 12.22 -18.66
N VAL A 468 9.03 11.92 -17.83
CA VAL A 468 8.86 11.72 -16.39
C VAL A 468 8.50 13.03 -15.72
N SER A 469 7.41 13.04 -14.96
CA SER A 469 6.96 14.20 -14.20
C SER A 469 6.21 13.76 -12.94
N ALA A 470 6.44 14.48 -11.84
CA ALA A 470 5.68 14.26 -10.60
C ALA A 470 4.17 14.47 -10.84
N ALA A 471 3.80 15.44 -11.69
CA ALA A 471 2.41 15.77 -11.99
C ALA A 471 1.63 14.66 -12.73
N THR A 472 2.35 13.76 -13.41
CA THR A 472 1.76 12.62 -14.13
C THR A 472 2.01 11.29 -13.42
N ALA A 473 2.73 11.29 -12.30
CA ALA A 473 3.15 10.08 -11.59
C ALA A 473 1.98 9.22 -11.06
N ARG A 474 0.77 9.78 -11.01
CA ARG A 474 -0.46 9.12 -10.55
C ARG A 474 -1.35 8.63 -11.69
N LEU A 475 -1.01 8.92 -12.94
CA LEU A 475 -1.82 8.54 -14.09
C LEU A 475 -1.60 7.08 -14.46
N GLY A 476 -2.69 6.35 -14.70
CA GLY A 476 -2.65 4.97 -15.20
C GLY A 476 -2.12 3.95 -14.19
N LEU A 477 -2.19 4.24 -12.89
CA LEU A 477 -1.84 3.26 -11.85
C LEU A 477 -2.84 2.10 -11.86
N SER A 478 -2.32 0.87 -11.86
CA SER A 478 -3.11 -0.36 -11.86
C SER A 478 -2.91 -1.22 -10.61
N VAL A 479 -2.02 -0.79 -9.73
CA VAL A 479 -1.73 -1.38 -8.42
C VAL A 479 -1.63 -0.26 -7.38
N PRO A 480 -1.85 -0.55 -6.08
CA PRO A 480 -1.78 0.49 -5.05
C PRO A 480 -0.43 1.21 -5.05
N LEU A 481 -0.45 2.53 -4.91
CA LEU A 481 0.75 3.32 -4.71
C LEU A 481 1.37 2.99 -3.34
N HIS A 482 2.69 2.99 -3.27
CA HIS A 482 3.41 2.83 -2.01
C HIS A 482 3.24 4.09 -1.15
N ASP A 483 3.01 3.97 0.15
CA ASP A 483 2.75 5.12 1.05
C ASP A 483 3.89 6.16 1.02
N GLY A 484 5.14 5.71 1.03
CA GLY A 484 6.30 6.61 0.88
C GLY A 484 6.40 7.26 -0.51
N ALA A 485 5.83 6.64 -1.55
CA ALA A 485 5.79 7.23 -2.88
C ALA A 485 4.68 8.28 -3.00
N GLU A 486 3.50 7.99 -2.45
CA GLU A 486 2.39 8.93 -2.29
C GLU A 486 2.88 10.25 -1.67
N GLU A 487 3.57 10.14 -0.53
CA GLU A 487 4.14 11.29 0.15
C GLU A 487 5.21 11.99 -0.69
N GLY A 488 6.14 11.24 -1.29
CA GLY A 488 7.23 11.82 -2.07
C GLY A 488 6.76 12.57 -3.30
N ILE A 489 5.77 12.03 -4.02
CA ILE A 489 5.16 12.68 -5.18
C ILE A 489 4.44 13.97 -4.72
N ALA A 490 3.65 13.90 -3.65
CA ALA A 490 2.97 15.07 -3.11
C ALA A 490 3.95 16.18 -2.71
N GLN A 491 5.09 15.85 -2.08
CA GLN A 491 6.13 16.82 -1.74
C GLN A 491 6.74 17.51 -2.98
N LEU A 492 6.91 16.77 -4.08
CA LEU A 492 7.50 17.28 -5.31
C LEU A 492 6.53 18.17 -6.11
N GLU A 493 5.22 17.87 -6.09
CA GLU A 493 4.19 18.69 -6.73
C GLU A 493 4.05 20.08 -6.07
N HIS A 494 4.26 20.16 -4.76
CA HIS A 494 4.12 21.40 -3.97
C HIS A 494 5.43 22.19 -3.81
N ALA A 495 6.55 21.66 -4.32
CA ALA A 495 7.83 22.36 -4.26
C ALA A 495 7.79 23.59 -5.19
N LYS A 496 7.70 24.79 -4.61
CA LYS A 496 7.79 26.05 -5.37
C LYS A 496 9.06 26.04 -6.24
N PRO A 497 8.99 26.40 -7.53
CA PRO A 497 10.18 26.58 -8.35
C PRO A 497 11.07 27.61 -7.65
N ARG A 498 12.32 27.22 -7.38
CA ARG A 498 13.34 28.10 -6.81
C ARG A 498 13.99 28.96 -7.89
#